data_AF-A0A1S4BL38-F1
#
_entry.id   AF-A0A1S4BL38-F1
#
_cell.length_a   1.000
_cell.length_b   1.000
_cell.length_c   1.000
_cell.angle_alpha   90.00
_cell.angle_beta   90.00
_cell.angle_gamma   90.00
#
_symmetry.space_group_name_H-M   'P 1'
#
loop_
_entity.id
_entity.type
_entity.pdbx_description
1 polymer ?
#
loop_
_entity_poly.entity_id
_entity_poly.type
_entity_poly.pdbx_seq_one_letter_code
_entity_poly.pdbx_strand_id
1 'polypeptide(L)'
;MVSSMKEILELAPMNKVMVNTGGIAFAERFYLGAKKAREMVFKVLWDACIDGNLSITEALVAVNDIFAQNAKQFYKLDASSRYSDAESQSLSSPFQKEELNGPLTDVKLVRLMWLDFSAQHRCRVVQQHRFYSYVKNMVLA
;
A
#
# COMPACT_ATOMS: atom_id res chain seq x y z
N MET A 1 -17.04 7.98 13.33
CA MET A 1 -15.55 7.98 13.30
C MET A 1 -14.98 8.64 14.54
N VAL A 2 -15.25 9.91 14.84
CA VAL A 2 -14.79 10.52 16.12
C VAL A 2 -15.32 9.73 17.33
N SER A 3 -16.61 9.41 17.37
CA SER A 3 -17.21 8.55 18.42
C SER A 3 -16.55 7.18 18.49
N SER A 4 -16.43 6.49 17.36
CA SER A 4 -15.78 5.18 17.26
C SER A 4 -14.33 5.20 17.77
N MET A 5 -13.60 6.29 17.55
CA MET A 5 -12.24 6.39 18.04
C MET A 5 -12.17 6.70 19.54
N LYS A 6 -13.13 7.46 20.09
CA LYS A 6 -13.29 7.61 21.54
C LYS A 6 -13.54 6.23 22.19
N GLU A 7 -14.51 5.48 21.66
CA GLU A 7 -14.82 4.12 22.12
C GLU A 7 -13.60 3.18 22.02
N ILE A 8 -12.84 3.23 20.91
CA ILE A 8 -11.62 2.43 20.76
C ILE A 8 -10.58 2.82 21.83
N LEU A 9 -10.40 4.11 22.12
CA LEU A 9 -9.43 4.56 23.12
C LEU A 9 -9.87 4.30 24.56
N GLU A 10 -11.18 4.16 24.81
CA GLU A 10 -11.72 3.71 26.10
C GLU A 10 -11.52 2.21 26.32
N LEU A 11 -11.62 1.40 25.26
CA LEU A 11 -11.56 -0.06 25.36
C LEU A 11 -10.16 -0.64 25.14
N ALA A 12 -9.34 0.01 24.31
CA ALA A 12 -8.04 -0.51 23.89
C ALA A 12 -6.89 0.38 24.41
N PRO A 13 -5.77 -0.24 24.85
CA PRO A 13 -4.56 0.51 25.16
C PRO A 13 -4.08 1.35 23.96
N MET A 14 -3.70 2.60 24.20
CA MET A 14 -3.21 3.52 23.15
C MET A 14 -2.03 2.95 22.35
N ASN A 15 -1.15 2.16 22.97
CA ASN A 15 -0.02 1.49 22.32
C ASN A 15 -0.43 0.28 21.42
N LYS A 16 -1.72 0.07 21.19
CA LYS A 16 -2.26 -0.92 20.25
C LYS A 16 -3.09 -0.29 19.14
N VAL A 17 -3.55 0.94 19.32
CA VAL A 17 -4.38 1.64 18.32
C VAL A 17 -3.51 2.07 17.15
N MET A 18 -3.96 1.78 15.92
CA MET A 18 -3.22 2.11 14.69
C MET A 18 -4.16 2.72 13.66
N VAL A 19 -3.64 3.61 12.83
CA VAL A 19 -4.36 4.16 11.68
C VAL A 19 -3.84 3.56 10.38
N ASN A 20 -4.76 3.12 9.53
CA ASN A 20 -4.52 2.83 8.12
C ASN A 20 -5.51 3.65 7.28
N THR A 21 -5.06 4.16 6.13
CA THR A 21 -5.93 4.89 5.21
C THR A 21 -6.86 3.96 4.43
N GLY A 22 -6.50 2.68 4.27
CA GLY A 22 -7.21 1.75 3.40
C GLY A 22 -7.28 2.20 1.94
N GLY A 23 -6.49 3.21 1.57
CA GLY A 23 -6.43 3.76 0.23
C GLY A 23 -5.86 2.73 -0.72
N ILE A 24 -6.58 2.48 -1.82
CA ILE A 24 -6.14 1.63 -2.93
C ILE A 24 -6.42 2.41 -4.23
N ALA A 25 -5.65 2.13 -5.29
CA ALA A 25 -5.77 2.65 -6.65
C ALA A 25 -5.34 4.10 -6.93
N PHE A 26 -5.58 5.06 -6.03
CA PHE A 26 -5.33 6.48 -6.31
C PHE A 26 -4.60 7.17 -5.15
N ALA A 27 -3.55 7.94 -5.46
CA ALA A 27 -2.73 8.67 -4.48
C ALA A 27 -3.55 9.63 -3.61
N GLU A 28 -4.58 10.23 -4.19
CA GLU A 28 -5.50 11.15 -3.54
C GLU A 28 -6.25 10.49 -2.37
N ARG A 29 -6.55 9.20 -2.46
CA ARG A 29 -7.22 8.45 -1.37
C ARG A 29 -6.28 8.25 -0.18
N PHE A 30 -4.99 7.98 -0.43
CA PHE A 30 -3.99 7.92 0.64
C PHE A 30 -3.87 9.27 1.33
N TYR A 31 -3.75 10.35 0.56
CA TYR A 31 -3.62 11.70 1.10
C TYR A 31 -4.86 12.11 1.91
N LEU A 32 -6.06 11.96 1.34
CA LEU A 32 -7.30 12.36 1.99
C LEU A 32 -7.58 11.52 3.23
N GLY A 33 -7.36 10.21 3.17
CA GLY A 33 -7.48 9.31 4.31
C GLY A 33 -6.53 9.70 5.45
N ALA A 34 -5.26 9.96 5.14
CA ALA A 34 -4.27 10.38 6.13
C ALA A 34 -4.62 11.75 6.74
N LYS A 35 -5.06 12.72 5.91
CA LYS A 35 -5.49 14.04 6.38
C LYS A 35 -6.67 13.91 7.35
N LYS A 36 -7.71 13.17 6.97
CA LYS A 36 -8.91 12.97 7.79
C LYS A 36 -8.61 12.23 9.09
N ALA A 37 -7.71 11.25 9.05
CA ALA A 37 -7.28 10.55 10.26
C ALA A 37 -6.54 11.49 11.23
N ARG A 38 -5.62 12.35 10.73
CA ARG A 38 -4.94 13.34 11.58
C ARG A 38 -5.91 14.32 12.24
N GLU A 39 -6.86 14.86 11.48
CA GLU A 39 -7.91 15.74 12.02
C GLU A 39 -8.73 15.06 13.12
N MET A 40 -9.08 13.79 12.92
CA MET A 40 -9.84 13.01 13.89
C MET A 40 -9.02 12.76 15.16
N VAL A 41 -7.77 12.29 15.03
CA VAL A 41 -6.89 11.91 16.16
C VAL A 41 -6.57 13.15 16.99
N PHE A 42 -6.28 14.26 16.32
CA PHE A 42 -6.11 15.54 16.99
C PHE A 42 -7.32 15.89 17.83
N LYS A 43 -8.54 15.86 17.26
CA LYS A 43 -9.76 16.24 17.99
C LYS A 43 -9.98 15.38 19.24
N VAL A 44 -9.83 14.05 19.13
CA VAL A 44 -10.09 13.16 20.28
C VAL A 44 -9.06 13.32 21.38
N LEU A 45 -7.77 13.39 21.03
CA LEU A 45 -6.72 13.59 22.03
C LEU A 45 -6.77 14.99 22.63
N TRP A 46 -7.15 16.01 21.83
CA TRP A 46 -7.37 17.37 22.32
C TRP A 46 -8.50 17.42 23.35
N ASP A 47 -9.65 16.82 23.05
CA ASP A 47 -10.76 16.71 24.00
C ASP A 47 -10.29 16.01 25.29
N ALA A 48 -9.55 14.90 25.17
CA ALA A 48 -9.01 14.18 26.33
C ALA A 48 -8.03 15.01 27.18
N CYS A 49 -7.24 15.89 26.54
CA CYS A 49 -6.39 16.85 27.25
C CYS A 49 -7.19 17.92 27.99
N ILE A 50 -8.25 18.46 27.37
CA ILE A 50 -9.13 19.46 27.98
C ILE A 50 -9.88 18.87 29.18
N ASP A 51 -10.32 17.62 29.07
CA ASP A 51 -11.01 16.90 30.14
C ASP A 51 -10.07 16.47 31.28
N GLY A 52 -8.75 16.67 31.13
CA GLY A 52 -7.74 16.29 32.12
C GLY A 52 -7.43 14.79 32.17
N ASN A 53 -7.93 14.01 31.21
CA ASN A 53 -7.66 12.57 31.11
C ASN A 53 -6.26 12.27 30.57
N LEU A 54 -5.64 13.24 29.90
CA LEU A 54 -4.33 13.10 29.27
C LEU A 54 -3.53 14.39 29.42
N SER A 55 -2.23 14.29 29.69
CA SER A 55 -1.33 15.43 29.58
C SER A 55 -0.95 15.68 28.12
N ILE A 56 -0.50 16.90 27.81
CA ILE A 56 -0.01 17.26 26.47
C ILE A 56 1.16 16.35 26.06
N THR A 57 2.05 16.02 26.99
CA THR A 57 3.22 15.15 26.72
C THR A 57 2.78 13.73 26.37
N GLU A 58 1.82 13.17 27.10
CA GLU A 58 1.25 11.85 26.79
C GLU A 58 0.52 11.87 25.45
N ALA A 59 -0.19 12.95 25.12
CA ALA A 59 -0.84 13.11 23.82
C ALA A 59 0.16 13.09 22.66
N LEU A 60 1.31 13.75 22.80
CA LEU A 60 2.36 13.74 21.78
C LEU A 60 2.94 12.34 21.57
N VAL A 61 3.15 11.59 22.65
CA VAL A 61 3.59 10.19 22.57
C VAL A 61 2.53 9.34 21.88
N ALA A 62 1.26 9.47 22.28
CA ALA A 62 0.15 8.74 21.70
C ALA A 62 0.01 9.00 20.19
N VAL A 63 0.19 10.25 19.73
CA VAL A 63 0.18 10.56 18.28
C VAL A 63 1.28 9.81 17.54
N ASN A 64 2.51 9.82 18.06
CA ASN A 64 3.63 9.11 17.43
C ASN A 64 3.39 7.59 17.42
N ASP A 65 2.82 7.04 18.49
CA ASP A 65 2.52 5.62 18.60
C ASP A 65 1.42 5.20 17.61
N ILE A 66 0.30 5.92 17.58
CA ILE A 66 -0.86 5.64 16.72
C ILE A 66 -0.50 5.71 15.23
N PHE A 67 0.33 6.67 14.83
CA PHE A 67 0.68 6.88 13.42
C PHE A 67 1.96 6.17 12.96
N ALA A 68 2.82 5.71 13.88
CA ALA A 68 4.10 5.11 13.50
C ALA A 68 4.50 3.90 14.35
N GLN A 69 4.73 4.08 15.65
CA GLN A 69 5.45 3.06 16.44
C GLN A 69 4.65 1.76 16.57
N ASN A 70 3.34 1.85 16.78
CA ASN A 70 2.49 0.67 16.93
C ASN A 70 2.53 -0.20 15.66
N ALA A 71 2.45 0.42 14.48
CA ALA A 71 2.53 -0.29 13.21
C ALA A 71 3.93 -0.86 12.95
N LYS A 72 4.99 -0.10 13.25
CA LYS A 72 6.38 -0.58 13.10
C LYS A 72 6.64 -1.82 13.93
N GLN A 73 6.23 -1.80 15.21
CA GLN A 73 6.40 -2.93 16.12
C GLN A 73 5.51 -4.13 15.71
N PHE A 74 4.24 -3.88 15.38
CA PHE A 74 3.28 -4.94 15.05
C PHE A 74 3.63 -5.66 13.74
N TYR A 75 3.94 -4.90 12.68
CA TYR A 75 4.27 -5.45 11.37
C TYR A 75 5.77 -5.72 11.17
N LYS A 76 6.62 -5.44 12.17
CA LYS A 76 8.08 -5.59 12.11
C LYS A 76 8.69 -4.81 10.93
N LEU A 77 8.28 -3.54 10.79
CA LEU A 77 8.69 -2.66 9.68
C LEU A 77 10.06 -2.00 9.89
N ASP A 78 10.75 -2.27 10.99
CA ASP A 78 12.13 -1.85 11.21
C ASP A 78 13.06 -2.62 10.25
N ALA A 79 13.02 -2.21 8.99
CA ALA A 79 13.73 -2.81 7.88
C ALA A 79 15.07 -2.11 7.61
N SER A 80 15.76 -1.60 8.65
CA SER A 80 17.16 -1.18 8.49
C SER A 80 18.08 -2.35 8.10
N SER A 81 17.61 -3.60 8.21
CA SER A 81 18.37 -4.80 7.83
C SER A 81 17.90 -5.52 6.57
N ARG A 82 16.74 -5.19 5.99
CA ARG A 82 16.22 -5.98 4.83
C ARG A 82 16.48 -5.38 3.46
N TYR A 83 16.81 -4.10 3.38
CA TYR A 83 17.13 -3.41 2.12
C TYR A 83 18.58 -2.93 2.03
N SER A 84 19.34 -3.00 3.12
CA SER A 84 20.76 -2.60 3.17
C SER A 84 21.68 -3.71 2.64
N ASP A 85 21.28 -4.97 2.80
CA ASP A 85 22.01 -6.15 2.32
C ASP A 85 21.49 -6.66 0.97
N ALA A 86 20.36 -6.13 0.51
CA ALA A 86 19.99 -6.25 -0.88
C ALA A 86 20.83 -5.21 -1.63
N GLU A 87 21.94 -5.65 -2.22
CA GLU A 87 22.55 -4.91 -3.33
C GLU A 87 21.40 -4.38 -4.20
N SER A 88 21.45 -3.10 -4.56
CA SER A 88 20.58 -2.52 -5.56
C SER A 88 20.65 -3.42 -6.79
N GLN A 89 19.78 -4.42 -6.88
CA GLN A 89 19.51 -5.11 -8.12
C GLN A 89 18.92 -4.00 -8.95
N SER A 90 19.79 -3.40 -9.77
CA SER A 90 19.37 -2.53 -10.83
C SER A 90 18.15 -3.21 -11.44
N LEU A 91 17.05 -2.48 -11.60
CA LEU A 91 15.95 -2.93 -12.44
C LEU A 91 16.41 -2.97 -13.92
N SER A 92 17.63 -3.43 -14.20
CA SER A 92 17.87 -4.28 -15.35
C SER A 92 17.15 -5.59 -15.05
N SER A 93 15.82 -5.57 -15.20
CA SER A 93 15.13 -6.80 -15.55
C SER A 93 15.96 -7.42 -16.67
N PRO A 94 16.50 -8.63 -16.53
CA PRO A 94 16.67 -9.41 -17.72
C PRO A 94 15.22 -9.76 -18.06
N PHE A 95 14.54 -8.86 -18.77
CA PHE A 95 13.67 -9.33 -19.82
C PHE A 95 14.65 -10.05 -20.76
N GLN A 96 15.06 -11.26 -20.38
CA GLN A 96 15.52 -12.22 -21.34
C GLN A 96 14.28 -12.36 -22.19
N LYS A 97 14.33 -11.72 -23.35
CA LYS A 97 13.53 -12.14 -24.46
C LYS A 97 13.95 -13.58 -24.68
N GLU A 98 13.28 -14.52 -24.00
CA GLU A 98 13.38 -15.92 -24.36
C GLU A 98 12.94 -15.93 -25.82
N GLU A 99 13.89 -16.14 -26.70
CA GLU A 99 13.53 -16.49 -28.07
C GLU A 99 12.71 -17.76 -27.95
N LEU A 100 11.47 -17.67 -28.45
CA LEU A 100 10.57 -18.81 -28.50
C LEU A 100 11.31 -19.93 -29.24
N ASN A 101 11.79 -20.92 -28.50
CA ASN A 101 12.44 -22.10 -29.06
C ASN A 101 11.38 -23.01 -29.68
N GLY A 102 10.81 -22.55 -30.80
CA GLY A 102 9.78 -23.25 -31.54
C GLY A 102 9.12 -22.33 -32.58
N PRO A 103 8.68 -22.86 -33.73
CA PRO A 103 7.95 -22.06 -34.69
C PRO A 103 6.66 -21.52 -34.04
N LEU A 104 6.47 -20.20 -34.09
CA LEU A 104 5.29 -19.45 -33.58
C LEU A 104 3.93 -20.00 -34.05
N THR A 105 3.93 -20.95 -34.98
CA THR A 105 2.77 -21.64 -35.55
C THR A 105 2.00 -22.51 -34.56
N ASP A 106 2.58 -22.92 -33.42
CA ASP A 106 1.88 -23.78 -32.45
C ASP A 106 1.19 -23.03 -31.29
N VAL A 107 1.43 -21.72 -31.16
CA VAL A 107 0.87 -20.91 -30.06
C VAL A 107 -0.49 -20.34 -30.44
N LYS A 108 -1.60 -20.99 -30.06
CA LYS A 108 -2.95 -20.49 -30.38
C LYS A 108 -3.44 -19.35 -29.46
N LEU A 109 -2.91 -19.28 -28.23
CA LEU A 109 -3.39 -18.40 -27.17
C LEU A 109 -2.22 -17.73 -26.43
N VAL A 110 -2.42 -16.48 -26.02
CA VAL A 110 -1.48 -15.67 -25.24
C VAL A 110 -2.12 -15.36 -23.89
N ARG A 111 -1.40 -15.63 -22.80
CA ARG A 111 -1.82 -15.32 -21.43
C ARG A 111 -1.23 -13.96 -21.01
N LEU A 112 -2.10 -12.98 -20.83
CA LEU A 112 -1.78 -11.67 -20.27
C LEU A 112 -1.93 -11.74 -18.76
N MET A 113 -0.89 -11.40 -18.01
CA MET A 113 -0.93 -11.25 -16.56
C MET A 113 -0.53 -9.83 -16.21
N TRP A 114 -1.32 -9.17 -15.37
CA TRP A 114 -1.02 -7.82 -14.89
C TRP A 114 -1.53 -7.63 -13.47
N LEU A 115 -0.92 -6.70 -12.74
CA LEU A 115 -1.45 -6.19 -11.49
C LEU A 115 -2.35 -5.01 -11.84
N ASP A 116 -3.60 -5.04 -11.40
CA ASP A 116 -4.48 -3.90 -11.58
C ASP A 116 -4.28 -2.86 -10.46
N PHE A 117 -4.97 -1.72 -10.57
CA PHE A 117 -4.91 -0.64 -9.57
C PHE A 117 -5.41 -1.08 -8.18
N SER A 118 -6.06 -2.24 -8.07
CA SER A 118 -6.47 -2.83 -6.79
C SER A 118 -5.43 -3.78 -6.19
N ALA A 119 -4.23 -3.84 -6.75
CA ALA A 119 -3.18 -4.82 -6.42
C ALA A 119 -3.65 -6.27 -6.57
N GLN A 120 -4.69 -6.50 -7.38
CA GLN A 120 -5.15 -7.85 -7.72
C GLN A 120 -4.42 -8.34 -8.97
N HIS A 121 -3.91 -9.57 -8.91
CA HIS A 121 -3.42 -10.25 -10.10
C HIS A 121 -4.60 -10.57 -11.02
N ARG A 122 -4.61 -9.92 -12.18
CA ARG A 122 -5.55 -10.21 -13.25
C ARG A 122 -4.88 -11.02 -14.34
N CYS A 123 -5.67 -11.89 -14.95
CA CYS A 123 -5.24 -12.73 -16.03
C CYS A 123 -6.31 -12.73 -17.13
N ARG A 124 -5.89 -12.58 -18.38
CA ARG A 124 -6.76 -12.76 -19.55
C ARG A 124 -6.04 -13.54 -20.63
N VAL A 125 -6.76 -14.49 -21.22
CA VAL A 125 -6.27 -15.25 -22.36
C VAL A 125 -6.84 -14.64 -23.63
N VAL A 126 -6.00 -14.36 -24.61
CA VAL A 126 -6.38 -13.80 -25.91
C VAL A 126 -5.81 -14.65 -27.04
N GLN A 127 -6.45 -14.62 -28.20
CA GLN A 127 -5.92 -15.30 -29.38
C GLN A 127 -4.64 -14.61 -29.86
N GLN A 128 -3.68 -15.41 -30.30
CA GLN A 128 -2.35 -14.96 -30.72
C GLN A 128 -2.40 -13.84 -31.78
N HIS A 129 -3.24 -14.01 -32.82
CA HIS A 129 -3.36 -13.03 -33.90
C HIS A 129 -3.83 -11.66 -33.41
N ARG A 130 -4.73 -11.63 -32.40
CA ARG A 130 -5.28 -10.40 -31.82
C ARG A 130 -4.25 -9.67 -30.98
N PHE A 131 -3.38 -10.41 -30.29
CA PHE A 131 -2.32 -9.82 -29.49
C PHE A 131 -1.26 -9.16 -30.38
N TYR A 132 -0.72 -9.88 -31.35
CA TYR A 132 0.34 -9.34 -32.22
C TYR A 132 -0.13 -8.24 -33.16
N SER A 133 -1.38 -8.27 -33.64
CA SER A 133 -1.93 -7.18 -34.45
C SER A 133 -1.98 -5.86 -33.66
N TYR A 134 -2.26 -5.92 -32.37
CA TYR A 134 -2.29 -4.74 -31.49
C TYR A 134 -0.88 -4.25 -31.13
N VAL A 135 0.02 -5.16 -30.73
CA VAL A 135 1.39 -4.80 -30.32
C VAL A 135 2.21 -4.23 -31.48
N LYS A 136 2.08 -4.78 -32.70
CA LYS A 136 2.83 -4.30 -33.87
C LYS A 136 2.48 -2.86 -34.25
N ASN A 137 1.22 -2.45 -34.01
CA ASN A 137 0.75 -1.09 -34.25
C ASN A 137 1.19 -0.09 -33.17
N MET A 138 1.61 -0.58 -31.99
CA MET A 138 2.02 0.26 -30.85
C MET A 138 3.51 0.63 -30.87
N VAL A 139 4.34 -0.07 -31.65
CA VAL A 139 5.80 0.15 -31.77
C VAL A 139 6.16 1.11 -32.92
N LEU A 140 5.19 1.51 -33.74
CA LEU A 140 5.37 2.38 -34.91
C LEU A 140 4.76 3.79 -34.75
N ALA A 141 4.36 4.17 -33.53
CA ALA A 141 3.88 5.51 -33.17
C ALA A 141 4.68 6.04 -31.99
#